data_AF-T1B7N7-F1
#
_entry.id   AF-T1B7N7-F1
#
_cell.length_a   1.000
_cell.length_b   1.000
_cell.length_c   1.000
_cell.angle_alpha   90.00
_cell.angle_beta   90.00
_cell.angle_gamma   90.00
#
_symmetry.space_group_name_H-M   'P 1'
#
loop_
_entity.id
_entity.type
_entity.pdbx_description
1 polymer ?
#
loop_
_entity_poly.entity_id
_entity_poly.type
_entity_poly.pdbx_seq_one_letter_code
_entity_poly.pdbx_strand_id
1 'polypeptide(L)' 'EAVHMASLYPAEFLGLAHELGRIEPGYRANLVLADERINVLRTWIDGQPSDP' A
#
# COMPACT_ATOMS: atom_id res chain seq x y z
N GLU A 1 -8.98 5.41 8.89
CA GLU A 1 -9.56 6.24 7.81
C GLU A 1 -8.55 6.78 6.80
N ALA A 2 -7.61 7.69 7.15
CA ALA A 2 -6.68 8.26 6.15
C ALA A 2 -5.92 7.22 5.31
N VAL A 3 -5.44 6.15 5.95
CA VAL A 3 -4.79 5.03 5.25
C VAL A 3 -5.74 4.28 4.30
N HIS A 4 -7.02 4.12 4.66
CA HIS A 4 -8.01 3.51 3.76
C HIS A 4 -8.31 4.41 2.56
N MET A 5 -8.38 5.73 2.76
CA MET A 5 -8.52 6.68 1.66
C MET A 5 -7.32 6.67 0.71
N ALA A 6 -6.13 6.37 1.23
CA ALA A 6 -4.90 6.30 0.44
C ALA A 6 -4.66 4.93 -0.23
N SER A 7 -5.38 3.88 0.16
CA SER A 7 -5.15 2.51 -0.34
C SER A 7 -6.44 1.77 -0.68
N LEU A 8 -7.25 1.41 0.32
CA LEU A 8 -8.42 0.54 0.19
C LEU A 8 -9.51 1.14 -0.71
N TYR A 9 -9.93 2.38 -0.46
CA TYR A 9 -11.06 2.96 -1.20
C TYR A 9 -10.74 3.20 -2.69
N PRO A 10 -9.54 3.67 -3.08
CA PRO A 10 -9.15 3.67 -4.48
C PRO A 10 -9.14 2.27 -5.08
N ALA A 11 -8.66 1.25 -4.36
CA ALA A 11 -8.66 -0.14 -4.86
C ALA A 11 -10.09 -0.68 -5.05
N GLU A 12 -11.01 -0.39 -4.12
CA GLU A 12 -12.43 -0.76 -4.25
C GLU A 12 -13.09 -0.05 -5.43
N PHE A 13 -12.86 1.26 -5.56
CA PHE A 13 -13.38 2.07 -6.68
C PHE A 13 -12.90 1.56 -8.05
N LEU A 14 -11.64 1.11 -8.14
CA LEU A 14 -11.06 0.56 -9.37
C LEU A 14 -11.32 -0.94 -9.58
N GLY A 15 -12.00 -1.63 -8.64
CA GLY A 15 -12.23 -3.08 -8.70
C GLY A 15 -10.98 -3.94 -8.41
N LEU A 16 -9.93 -3.36 -7.86
CA LEU A 16 -8.64 -4.00 -7.56
C LEU A 16 -8.51 -4.43 -6.09
N ALA A 17 -9.55 -4.27 -5.27
CA ALA A 17 -9.53 -4.60 -3.85
C ALA A 17 -9.36 -6.10 -3.53
N HIS A 18 -9.33 -6.96 -4.55
CA HIS A 18 -9.03 -8.39 -4.41
C HIS A 18 -7.52 -8.69 -4.36
N GLU A 19 -6.68 -7.73 -4.76
CA GLU A 19 -5.21 -7.87 -4.79
C GLU A 19 -4.46 -6.65 -4.25
N LEU A 20 -5.12 -5.50 -4.05
CA LEU A 20 -4.53 -4.25 -3.54
C LEU A 20 -5.35 -3.64 -2.40
N GLY A 21 -4.73 -2.70 -1.66
CA GLY A 21 -5.42 -1.91 -0.63
C GLY A 21 -5.46 -2.52 0.77
N ARG A 22 -4.94 -3.75 0.95
CA ARG A 22 -4.85 -4.46 2.24
C ARG A 22 -3.48 -5.10 2.42
N ILE A 23 -3.08 -5.28 3.69
CA ILE A 23 -1.90 -6.06 4.06
C ILE A 23 -2.42 -7.42 4.56
N GLU A 24 -2.51 -8.37 3.65
CA GLU A 24 -3.09 -9.70 3.89
C GLU A 24 -2.44 -10.73 2.94
N PRO A 25 -2.30 -12.01 3.33
CA PRO A 25 -1.83 -13.05 2.41
C PRO A 25 -2.65 -13.10 1.10
N GLY A 26 -1.96 -13.22 -0.03
CA GLY A 26 -2.59 -13.25 -1.36
C GLY A 26 -2.69 -11.90 -2.06
N TYR A 27 -2.42 -10.79 -1.37
CA TYR A 27 -2.37 -9.44 -1.96
C TYR A 27 -0.97 -9.10 -2.48
N ARG A 28 -0.88 -8.17 -3.44
CA ARG A 28 0.41 -7.69 -3.95
C ARG A 28 1.18 -7.00 -2.83
N ALA A 29 2.47 -7.29 -2.73
CA ALA A 29 3.37 -6.72 -1.74
C ALA A 29 3.81 -5.28 -2.10
N ASN A 30 2.84 -4.41 -2.35
CA ASN A 30 3.01 -2.98 -2.55
C ASN A 30 2.83 -2.28 -1.20
N LEU A 31 3.91 -1.77 -0.62
CA LEU A 31 3.95 -1.30 0.77
C LEU A 31 4.68 0.04 0.88
N VAL A 32 4.26 0.84 1.87
CA VAL A 32 4.94 2.08 2.27
C VAL A 32 5.18 2.02 3.77
N LEU A 33 6.42 2.25 4.19
CA LEU A 33 6.78 2.51 5.58
C LEU A 33 6.92 4.02 5.77
N ALA A 34 6.19 4.59 6.72
CA ALA A 34 6.25 6.01 7.05
C ALA A 34 6.37 6.23 8.57
N ASP A 35 6.94 7.36 8.97
CA ASP A 35 7.00 7.76 10.38
C ASP A 35 5.70 8.42 10.87
N GLU A 36 5.66 8.82 12.14
CA GLU A 36 4.51 9.47 12.78
C GLU A 36 4.12 10.82 12.13
N ARG A 37 5.04 11.42 11.35
CA ARG A 37 4.82 12.65 10.61
C ARG A 37 4.46 12.40 9.14
N ILE A 38 4.26 11.13 8.75
CA ILE A 38 3.97 10.70 7.38
C ILE A 38 5.14 10.96 6.40
N ASN A 39 6.38 11.04 6.91
CA ASN A 39 7.55 10.98 6.04
C ASN A 39 7.74 9.55 5.55
N VAL A 40 7.83 9.36 4.24
CA VAL A 40 8.13 8.05 3.64
C VAL A 40 9.57 7.66 3.96
N LEU A 41 9.74 6.52 4.62
CA LEU A 41 11.03 5.96 4.99
C LEU A 41 11.51 4.88 4.01
N ARG A 42 10.56 4.14 3.41
CA ARG A 42 10.83 3.09 2.42
C ARG A 42 9.56 2.73 1.67
N THR A 43 9.71 2.28 0.43
CA THR A 43 8.63 1.69 -0.35
C THR A 43 9.04 0.36 -0.97
N TRP A 44 8.05 -0.50 -1.19
CA TRP A 44 8.20 -1.76 -1.92
C TRP A 44 7.17 -1.84 -3.04
N ILE A 45 7.61 -2.27 -4.21
CA ILE A 45 6.76 -2.59 -5.36
C ILE A 45 6.95 -4.07 -5.68
N ASP A 46 5.86 -4.84 -5.64
CA ASP A 46 5.87 -6.29 -5.82
C ASP A 46 6.90 -7.01 -4.93
N GLY A 47 7.00 -6.54 -3.68
CA GLY A 47 7.91 -7.06 -2.67
C GLY A 47 9.37 -6.62 -2.83
N GLN A 48 9.70 -5.86 -3.88
CA GLN A 48 11.05 -5.34 -4.10
C GLN A 48 11.18 -3.93 -3.52
N PRO A 49 12.22 -3.63 -2.72
CA PRO A 49 12.53 -2.26 -2.33
C PRO A 49 12.67 -1.38 -3.57
N SER A 50 12.05 -0.20 -3.56
CA SER A 50 12.15 0.75 -4.69
C SER A 50 13.21 1.84 -4.47
N ASP A 51 13.85 1.87 -3.31
CA ASP A 51 15.06 2.65 -3.11
C ASP A 51 16.20 2.00 -3.94
N PRO A 52 17.14 2.78 -4.50
CA PRO A 52 18.29 2.25 -5.23
C PRO A 52 19.20 1.34 -4.39
#